data_AF-A0A351EZK8-F1
#
_entry.id   AF-A0A351EZK8-F1
#
_cell.length_a   1.000
_cell.length_b   1.000
_cell.length_c   1.000
_cell.angle_alpha   90.00
_cell.angle_beta   90.00
_cell.angle_gamma   90.00
#
_symmetry.space_group_name_H-M   'P 1'
#
loop_
_entity.id
_entity.type
_entity.pdbx_description
1 polymer ?
#
loop_
_entity_poly.entity_id
_entity_poly.type
_entity_poly.pdbx_seq_one_letter_code
_entity_poly.pdbx_strand_id
1 'polypeptide(L)'
;ESFMSIAKKSWIVAIVVFSILVIDQVLKIYIKTNFEYGGGFDIMGWSWAKIHFVENEGMAFGMTFGGSTGKLILSLFRLVMISVLIFLIYRIIRAGAKLSLILSFAMILTGALGNMI
;
A
#
# COMPACT_ATOMS: atom_id res chain seq x y z
N GLU A 1 22.29 -18.14 -15.91
CA GLU A 1 22.39 -16.99 -14.97
C GLU A 1 21.18 -16.03 -15.02
N SER A 2 20.73 -15.58 -16.19
CA SER A 2 19.60 -14.63 -16.35
C SER A 2 18.29 -15.07 -15.65
N PHE A 3 17.82 -16.30 -15.86
CA PHE A 3 16.57 -16.80 -15.26
C PHE A 3 16.63 -16.87 -13.72
N MET A 4 17.73 -17.39 -13.18
CA MET A 4 17.94 -17.51 -11.73
C MET A 4 17.97 -16.13 -11.05
N SER A 5 18.53 -15.13 -11.72
CA SER A 5 18.53 -13.73 -11.27
C SER A 5 17.12 -13.12 -11.24
N ILE A 6 16.30 -13.40 -12.25
CA ILE A 6 14.90 -12.96 -12.31
C ILE A 6 14.10 -13.60 -11.17
N ALA A 7 14.17 -14.92 -11.00
CA ALA A 7 13.45 -15.64 -9.96
C ALA A 7 13.80 -15.12 -8.55
N LYS A 8 15.10 -14.89 -8.29
CA LYS A 8 15.57 -14.32 -7.02
C LYS A 8 14.99 -12.93 -6.76
N LYS A 9 15.00 -12.03 -7.75
CA LYS A 9 14.42 -10.67 -7.61
C LYS A 9 12.91 -10.74 -7.36
N SER A 10 12.19 -11.61 -8.06
CA SER A 10 10.75 -11.79 -7.86
C SER A 10 10.42 -12.29 -6.44
N TRP A 11 11.19 -13.23 -5.90
CA TRP A 11 11.03 -13.68 -4.52
C TRP A 11 11.28 -12.58 -3.49
N ILE A 12 12.34 -11.79 -3.69
CA ILE A 12 12.62 -10.62 -2.82
C ILE A 12 11.42 -9.65 -2.84
N VAL A 13 10.88 -9.35 -4.02
CA VAL A 13 9.68 -8.51 -4.16
C VAL A 13 8.49 -9.09 -3.40
N ALA A 14 8.20 -10.38 -3.59
CA ALA A 14 7.07 -11.03 -2.93
C ALA A 14 7.18 -10.98 -1.39
N ILE A 15 8.37 -11.24 -0.84
CA ILE A 15 8.63 -11.18 0.59
C ILE A 15 8.45 -9.76 1.12
N VAL A 16 8.97 -8.75 0.42
CA VAL A 16 8.83 -7.34 0.82
C VAL A 16 7.36 -6.92 0.80
N VAL A 17 6.64 -7.22 -0.27
CA VAL A 17 5.20 -6.90 -0.40
C VAL A 17 4.41 -7.57 0.73
N PHE A 18 4.61 -8.87 0.94
CA PHE A 18 3.89 -9.60 1.97
C PHE A 18 4.19 -9.06 3.38
N SER A 19 5.47 -8.82 3.70
CA SER A 19 5.87 -8.35 5.03
C SER A 19 5.28 -6.97 5.34
N ILE A 20 5.35 -6.03 4.40
CA ILE A 20 4.80 -4.68 4.60
C ILE A 20 3.26 -4.73 4.67
N LEU A 21 2.59 -5.57 3.86
CA LEU A 21 1.14 -5.76 3.95
C LEU A 21 0.72 -6.31 5.31
N VAL A 22 1.43 -7.29 5.85
CA VAL A 22 1.14 -7.83 7.19
C VAL A 22 1.24 -6.72 8.23
N ILE A 23 2.32 -5.92 8.19
CA ILE A 23 2.50 -4.79 9.11
C ILE A 23 1.36 -3.77 8.96
N ASP A 24 1.02 -3.37 7.74
CA ASP A 24 -0.08 -2.42 7.46
C ASP A 24 -1.41 -2.90 8.05
N GLN A 25 -1.78 -4.15 7.79
CA GLN A 25 -3.06 -4.71 8.23
C GLN A 25 -3.11 -4.93 9.75
N VAL A 26 -2.01 -5.42 10.35
CA VAL A 26 -1.92 -5.56 11.81
C VAL A 26 -2.05 -4.21 12.50
N LEU A 27 -1.38 -3.17 12.00
CA LEU A 27 -1.49 -1.83 12.56
C LEU A 27 -2.90 -1.26 12.40
N LYS A 28 -3.54 -1.42 11.24
CA LYS A 28 -4.93 -1.00 11.03
C LYS A 28 -5.89 -1.68 12.01
N ILE A 29 -5.78 -3.00 12.17
CA ILE A 29 -6.60 -3.76 13.11
C ILE A 29 -6.35 -3.30 14.54
N TYR A 30 -5.08 -3.13 14.93
CA TYR A 30 -4.72 -2.65 16.26
C TYR A 30 -5.36 -1.30 16.56
N ILE A 31 -5.24 -0.31 15.66
CA ILE A 31 -5.84 1.01 15.88
C ILE A 31 -7.36 0.93 15.98
N LYS A 32 -8.02 0.18 15.07
CA LYS A 32 -9.49 0.03 15.08
C LYS A 32 -10.04 -0.66 16.32
N THR A 33 -9.25 -1.52 16.97
CA THR A 33 -9.70 -2.32 18.12
C THR A 33 -9.31 -1.73 19.47
N ASN A 34 -8.37 -0.80 19.52
CA ASN A 34 -7.84 -0.24 20.78
C ASN A 34 -8.22 1.24 21.00
N PHE A 35 -8.73 1.94 19.99
CA PHE A 35 -9.09 3.36 20.08
C PHE A 35 -10.49 3.62 19.54
N GLU A 36 -11.21 4.53 20.19
CA GLU A 36 -12.46 5.09 19.64
C GLU A 36 -12.17 5.97 18.43
N TYR A 37 -13.17 6.16 17.55
CA TYR A 37 -13.04 7.05 16.40
C TYR A 37 -12.70 8.48 16.84
N GLY A 38 -11.66 9.08 16.24
CA GLY A 38 -11.11 10.36 16.68
C GLY A 38 -10.23 10.26 17.94
N GLY A 39 -10.05 9.08 18.51
CA GLY A 39 -9.10 8.79 19.57
C GLY A 39 -7.66 8.64 19.07
N GLY A 40 -6.74 8.33 19.98
CA GLY A 40 -5.33 8.18 19.66
C GLY A 40 -4.39 8.47 20.83
N PHE A 41 -3.09 8.58 20.53
CA PHE A 41 -2.05 8.93 21.50
C PHE A 41 -0.88 9.66 20.85
N ASP A 42 -0.19 10.50 21.64
CA ASP A 42 1.01 11.21 21.20
C ASP A 42 2.23 10.27 21.23
N ILE A 43 3.00 10.29 20.16
CA ILE A 43 4.22 9.51 20.01
C ILE A 43 5.29 10.15 20.89
N MET A 44 5.78 9.39 21.89
CA MET A 44 6.78 9.86 22.85
C MET A 44 6.35 11.14 23.63
N GLY A 45 5.05 11.43 23.70
CA GLY A 45 4.52 12.65 24.30
C GLY A 45 4.75 13.93 23.48
N TRP A 46 5.08 13.82 22.20
CA TRP A 46 5.24 14.97 21.31
C TRP A 46 3.91 15.40 20.70
N SER A 47 3.46 16.61 21.01
CA SER A 47 2.17 17.14 20.54
C SER A 47 2.03 17.26 19.01
N TRP A 48 3.14 17.29 18.27
CA TRP A 48 3.17 17.36 16.80
C TRP A 48 3.18 15.98 16.11
N ALA A 49 3.45 14.91 16.85
CA ALA A 49 3.52 13.54 16.32
C ALA A 49 2.56 12.65 17.09
N LYS A 50 1.45 12.24 16.46
CA LYS A 50 0.45 11.40 17.12
C LYS A 50 -0.10 10.33 16.20
N ILE A 51 -0.49 9.23 16.81
CA ILE A 51 -1.35 8.23 16.18
C ILE A 51 -2.78 8.65 16.46
N HIS A 52 -3.57 8.83 15.39
CA HIS A 52 -4.95 9.30 15.48
C HIS A 52 -5.83 8.42 14.61
N PHE A 53 -6.89 7.85 15.21
CA PHE A 53 -7.78 6.97 14.49
C PHE A 53 -8.76 7.79 13.64
N VAL A 54 -8.57 7.72 12.32
CA VAL A 54 -9.44 8.32 11.31
C VAL A 54 -9.70 7.28 10.23
N GLU A 55 -10.93 7.27 9.71
CA GLU A 55 -11.28 6.47 8.54
C GLU A 55 -11.39 7.36 7.31
N ASN A 56 -10.83 6.90 6.19
CA ASN A 56 -10.92 7.56 4.91
C ASN A 56 -11.83 6.74 3.99
N GLU A 57 -12.87 7.39 3.46
CA GLU A 57 -13.82 6.86 2.48
C GLU A 57 -13.22 6.57 1.09
N GLY A 58 -11.89 6.58 0.99
CA GLY A 58 -11.12 6.19 -0.18
C GLY A 58 -10.58 7.36 -1.02
N MET A 59 -10.75 8.61 -0.58
CA MET A 59 -10.35 9.81 -1.33
C MET A 59 -9.33 10.65 -0.57
N ALA A 60 -8.33 11.16 -1.29
CA ALA A 60 -7.40 12.13 -0.72
C ALA A 60 -8.06 13.51 -0.62
N PHE A 61 -7.61 14.34 0.33
CA PHE A 61 -8.01 15.75 0.48
C PHE A 61 -9.51 15.98 0.76
N GLY A 62 -10.24 15.00 1.29
CA GLY A 62 -11.65 15.17 1.64
C GLY A 62 -12.58 15.39 0.45
N MET A 63 -12.10 15.15 -0.78
CA MET A 63 -12.93 15.23 -1.97
C MET A 63 -14.01 14.15 -1.90
N THR A 64 -15.25 14.48 -2.27
CA THR A 64 -16.33 13.50 -2.43
C THR A 64 -16.75 13.42 -3.88
N PHE A 65 -16.23 12.43 -4.62
CA PHE A 65 -16.67 12.16 -5.98
C PHE A 65 -18.04 11.48 -5.96
N GLY A 66 -19.09 12.19 -6.37
CA GLY A 66 -20.34 11.62 -6.91
C GLY A 66 -21.08 10.57 -6.07
N GLY A 67 -20.92 10.55 -4.75
CA GLY A 67 -21.58 9.56 -3.87
C GLY A 67 -21.11 8.12 -4.09
N SER A 68 -22.04 7.16 -4.10
CA SER A 68 -21.74 5.72 -4.25
C SER A 68 -21.08 5.38 -5.59
N THR A 69 -21.51 6.03 -6.68
CA THR A 69 -20.98 5.82 -8.03
C THR A 69 -19.50 6.22 -8.13
N GLY A 70 -19.12 7.34 -7.52
CA GLY A 70 -17.71 7.77 -7.54
C GLY A 70 -16.81 6.89 -6.69
N LYS A 71 -17.29 6.36 -5.55
CA LYS A 71 -16.56 5.33 -4.79
C LYS A 71 -16.31 4.07 -5.62
N LEU A 72 -17.32 3.62 -6.37
CA LEU A 72 -17.21 2.45 -7.24
C LEU A 72 -16.19 2.66 -8.36
N ILE A 73 -16.25 3.81 -9.05
CA ILE A 73 -15.26 4.19 -10.08
C ILE A 73 -13.85 4.21 -9.49
N LEU A 74 -13.69 4.77 -8.29
CA LEU A 74 -12.38 4.87 -7.64
C LEU A 74 -11.81 3.50 -7.26
N SER A 75 -12.67 2.59 -6.78
CA SER A 75 -12.28 1.20 -6.51
C SER A 75 -11.86 0.46 -7.78
N LEU A 76 -12.60 0.62 -8.88
CA LEU A 76 -12.23 0.05 -10.18
C LEU A 76 -10.93 0.62 -10.72
N PHE A 77 -10.76 1.95 -10.62
CA PHE A 77 -9.52 2.62 -11.01
C PHE A 77 -8.32 2.06 -10.24
N ARG A 78 -8.46 1.82 -8.93
CA ARG A 78 -7.40 1.21 -8.11
C ARG A 78 -7.02 -0.18 -8.59
N LEU A 79 -8.01 -1.01 -8.95
CA LEU A 79 -7.77 -2.36 -9.47
C LEU A 79 -6.98 -2.32 -10.80
N VAL A 80 -7.34 -1.40 -11.69
CA VAL A 80 -6.59 -1.16 -12.93
C VAL A 80 -5.15 -0.72 -12.61
N MET A 81 -4.96 0.21 -11.67
CA MET A 81 -3.63 0.69 -11.27
C MET A 81 -2.76 -0.38 -10.62
N ILE A 82 -3.33 -1.23 -9.77
CA ILE A 82 -2.62 -2.39 -9.21
C ILE A 82 -2.16 -3.32 -10.33
N SER A 83 -3.03 -3.61 -11.30
CA SER A 83 -2.70 -4.48 -12.45
C SER A 83 -1.57 -3.89 -13.30
N VAL A 84 -1.62 -2.57 -13.56
CA VAL A 84 -0.56 -1.84 -14.27
C VAL A 84 0.76 -1.87 -13.49
N LEU A 85 0.73 -1.68 -12.17
CA LEU A 85 1.93 -1.74 -11.32
C LEU A 85 2.57 -3.13 -11.32
N ILE A 86 1.78 -4.20 -11.22
CA ILE A 86 2.26 -5.58 -11.30
C ILE A 86 2.93 -5.83 -12.66
N PHE A 87 2.28 -5.42 -13.75
CA PHE A 87 2.84 -5.54 -15.09
C PHE A 87 4.15 -4.75 -15.23
N LEU A 88 4.20 -3.52 -14.71
CA LEU A 88 5.39 -2.68 -14.74
C LEU A 88 6.55 -3.32 -13.98
N ILE A 89 6.31 -3.83 -12.76
CA ILE A 89 7.30 -4.55 -11.95
C ILE A 89 7.86 -5.75 -12.71
N TYR A 90 6.98 -6.57 -13.30
CA TYR A 90 7.39 -7.70 -14.13
C TYR A 90 8.30 -7.26 -15.29
N ARG A 91 7.92 -6.18 -15.99
CA ARG A 91 8.68 -5.64 -17.12
C ARG A 91 10.07 -5.12 -16.71
N ILE A 92 10.17 -4.38 -15.60
CA ILE A 92 11.47 -3.83 -15.15
C ILE A 92 12.39 -4.91 -14.58
N ILE A 93 11.85 -5.97 -13.96
CA ILE A 93 12.64 -7.16 -13.55
C ILE A 93 13.24 -7.83 -14.80
N ARG A 94 12.41 -8.07 -15.81
CA ARG A 94 12.82 -8.65 -17.11
C ARG A 94 13.83 -7.78 -17.87
N ALA A 95 13.77 -6.46 -17.69
CA ALA A 95 14.73 -5.51 -18.26
C ALA A 95 16.06 -5.43 -17.48
N GLY A 96 16.24 -6.24 -16.44
CA GLY A 96 17.49 -6.27 -15.67
C GLY A 96 17.69 -5.06 -14.76
N ALA A 97 16.62 -4.32 -14.42
CA ALA A 97 16.71 -3.14 -13.58
C ALA A 97 17.39 -3.39 -12.22
N LYS A 98 17.95 -2.32 -11.65
CA LYS A 98 18.53 -2.32 -10.30
C LYS A 98 17.48 -2.73 -9.27
N LEU A 99 17.90 -3.48 -8.26
CA LEU A 99 17.01 -3.98 -7.21
C LEU A 99 16.29 -2.82 -6.48
N SER A 100 16.98 -1.71 -6.22
CA SER A 100 16.39 -0.53 -5.59
C SER A 100 15.16 0.00 -6.33
N LEU A 101 15.24 0.13 -7.66
CA LEU A 101 14.12 0.58 -8.49
C LEU A 101 12.93 -0.39 -8.39
N ILE A 102 13.22 -1.70 -8.48
CA ILE A 102 12.20 -2.74 -8.37
C ILE A 102 11.50 -2.67 -7.00
N LEU A 103 12.27 -2.50 -5.93
CA LEU A 103 11.75 -2.38 -4.57
C LEU A 103 10.92 -1.10 -4.37
N SER A 104 11.31 0.04 -4.97
CA SER A 104 10.50 1.26 -4.95
C SER A 104 9.11 1.03 -5.53
N PHE A 105 9.01 0.38 -6.69
CA PHE A 105 7.71 0.06 -7.29
C PHE A 105 6.94 -1.01 -6.48
N ALA A 106 7.65 -1.98 -5.90
CA ALA A 106 7.03 -2.98 -5.01
C ALA A 106 6.40 -2.33 -3.76
N MET A 107 7.04 -1.32 -3.17
CA MET A 107 6.49 -0.58 -2.04
C MET A 107 5.25 0.24 -2.43
N ILE A 108 5.24 0.85 -3.63
CA ILE A 108 4.05 1.53 -4.17
C ILE A 108 2.90 0.53 -4.37
N LEU A 109 3.17 -0.63 -4.96
CA LEU A 109 2.20 -1.71 -5.12
C LEU A 109 1.64 -2.16 -3.76
N THR A 110 2.52 -2.31 -2.77
CA THR A 110 2.12 -2.71 -1.41
C THR A 110 1.17 -1.70 -0.79
N GLY A 111 1.45 -0.40 -0.88
CA GLY A 111 0.54 0.64 -0.37
C GLY A 111 -0.81 0.64 -1.10
N ALA A 112 -0.82 0.41 -2.41
CA ALA A 112 -2.05 0.29 -3.18
C ALA A 112 -2.90 -0.93 -2.77
N LEU A 113 -2.26 -2.08 -2.55
CA LEU A 113 -2.90 -3.31 -2.07
C LEU A 113 -3.41 -3.14 -0.63
N GLY A 114 -2.60 -2.59 0.28
CA GLY A 114 -2.99 -2.41 1.68
C GLY A 114 -4.16 -1.46 1.85
N ASN A 115 -4.28 -0.42 1.02
CA ASN A 115 -5.46 0.47 1.02
C ASN A 115 -6.70 -0.13 0.36
N MET A 116 -6.55 -1.21 -0.42
CA MET A 116 -7.66 -1.94 -1.03
C MET A 116 -8.28 -2.98 -0.10
N ILE A 117 -7.49 -3.56 0.81
CA ILE A 117 -7.93 -4.44 1.88
C ILE A 117 -8.54 -3.60 3.01
#